data_AF-A0A0C9SKE1-F1
#
_entry.id   AF-A0A0C9SKE1-F1
#
_cell.length_a   1.000
_cell.length_b   1.000
_cell.length_c   1.000
_cell.angle_alpha   90.00
_cell.angle_beta   90.00
_cell.angle_gamma   90.00
#
_symmetry.space_group_name_H-M   'P 1'
#
loop_
_entity.id
_entity.type
_entity.pdbx_description
1 polymer ?
#
loop_
_entity_poly.entity_id
_entity_poly.type
_entity_poly.pdbx_seq_one_letter_code
_entity_poly.pdbx_strand_id
1 'polypeptide(L)'
;MDLADVLRRAVERCMEFSVKIPVVEVTSFRPRREDMTQMELAANIWYDSPDTDFTYDPRQDNFRLRTSYISIVTGLLARPHARAFIFRGGIYTRLAREFGGDNLLQRAFAGPSVQVTWHIRGRVSHANSDTMDDAVSEPEEWMLLGRVKSAGKRTSDRWLWPSPKMMRDYWMWNGEWDDNTERWFQRYLEHFRQGRAWPKTDGQWRQYLQHEQPTPYPLPLSTAGWMDLKEKLDHHDTPWKDKHVVDIVEIV
;
A
#
# COMPACT_ATOMS: atom_id res chain seq x y z
N MET A 1 7.25 -1.54 -24.82
CA MET A 1 7.21 -0.78 -23.56
C MET A 1 8.37 -1.31 -22.76
N ASP A 2 9.32 -0.45 -22.41
CA ASP A 2 10.44 -0.84 -21.55
C ASP A 2 9.93 -1.11 -20.11
N LEU A 3 10.67 -1.88 -19.32
CA LEU A 3 10.29 -2.22 -17.94
C LEU A 3 10.08 -0.97 -17.09
N ALA A 4 10.90 0.06 -17.30
CA ALA A 4 10.76 1.34 -16.64
C ALA A 4 9.38 1.98 -16.89
N ASP A 5 8.92 1.94 -18.13
CA ASP A 5 7.59 2.44 -18.49
C ASP A 5 6.47 1.62 -17.86
N VAL A 6 6.65 0.29 -17.80
CA VAL A 6 5.69 -0.63 -17.18
C VAL A 6 5.55 -0.34 -15.69
N LEU A 7 6.67 -0.25 -14.96
CA LEU A 7 6.69 -0.01 -13.52
C LEU A 7 6.17 1.38 -13.15
N ARG A 8 6.55 2.40 -13.93
CA ARG A 8 6.03 3.76 -13.73
C ARG A 8 4.52 3.80 -13.88
N ARG A 9 3.98 3.23 -14.96
CA ARG A 9 2.53 3.14 -15.19
C ARG A 9 1.83 2.35 -14.09
N ALA A 10 2.42 1.25 -13.64
CA ALA A 10 1.90 0.46 -12.54
C ALA A 10 1.75 1.29 -11.27
N VAL A 11 2.76 2.08 -10.91
CA VAL A 11 2.69 2.97 -9.74
C VAL A 11 1.73 4.14 -9.94
N GLU A 12 1.77 4.81 -11.10
CA GLU A 12 0.86 5.92 -11.42
C GLU A 12 -0.61 5.50 -11.30
N ARG A 13 -0.93 4.30 -11.79
CA ARG A 13 -2.26 3.70 -11.77
C ARG A 13 -2.54 2.81 -10.56
N CYS A 14 -1.70 2.90 -9.52
CA CYS A 14 -1.82 2.13 -8.27
C CYS A 14 -2.17 0.66 -8.52
N MET A 15 -1.43 0.01 -9.42
CA MET A 15 -1.65 -1.37 -9.80
C MET A 15 -0.96 -2.29 -8.81
N GLU A 16 -1.57 -3.43 -8.53
CA GLU A 16 -0.94 -4.44 -7.67
C GLU A 16 0.13 -5.20 -8.47
N PHE A 17 1.34 -5.27 -7.91
CA PHE A 17 2.44 -6.10 -8.40
C PHE A 17 3.37 -6.46 -7.23
N SER A 18 4.43 -7.22 -7.47
CA SER A 18 5.42 -7.54 -6.43
C SER A 18 6.83 -7.50 -6.98
N VAL A 19 7.75 -6.91 -6.23
CA VAL A 19 9.18 -6.98 -6.52
C VAL A 19 9.78 -8.00 -5.55
N LYS A 20 10.17 -9.16 -6.09
CA LYS A 20 10.71 -10.27 -5.31
C LYS A 20 12.17 -10.49 -5.68
N ILE A 21 12.96 -10.93 -4.70
CA ILE A 21 14.36 -11.33 -4.91
C ILE A 21 14.53 -12.82 -4.59
N PRO A 22 15.47 -13.53 -5.24
CA PRO A 22 15.80 -14.89 -4.83
C PRO A 22 16.26 -14.94 -3.37
N VAL A 23 15.79 -15.92 -2.59
CA VAL A 23 16.16 -16.06 -1.17
C VAL A 23 17.68 -16.16 -0.99
N VAL A 24 18.35 -16.81 -1.94
CA VAL A 24 19.82 -16.97 -1.95
C VAL A 24 20.58 -15.66 -2.16
N GLU A 25 19.93 -14.61 -2.67
CA GLU A 25 20.53 -13.30 -2.96
C GLU A 25 20.18 -12.22 -1.93
N VAL A 26 19.34 -12.54 -0.94
CA VAL A 26 18.84 -11.57 0.06
C VAL A 26 19.97 -10.83 0.78
N THR A 27 21.10 -11.49 1.04
CA THR A 27 22.26 -10.90 1.70
C THR A 27 23.04 -9.92 0.82
N SER A 28 22.94 -10.02 -0.50
CA SER A 28 23.60 -9.12 -1.45
C SER A 28 23.03 -7.70 -1.38
N PHE A 29 21.76 -7.57 -1.00
CA PHE A 29 21.06 -6.28 -0.84
C PHE A 29 21.15 -5.72 0.58
N ARG A 30 21.97 -6.31 1.46
CA ARG A 30 22.08 -5.87 2.84
C ARG A 30 22.77 -4.51 2.90
N PRO A 31 22.13 -3.46 3.46
CA PRO A 31 22.81 -2.19 3.67
C PRO A 31 23.95 -2.39 4.66
N ARG A 32 25.02 -1.59 4.52
CA ARG A 32 26.07 -1.55 5.52
C ARG A 32 25.51 -0.97 6.80
N ARG A 33 25.97 -1.46 7.95
CA ARG A 33 25.41 -1.09 9.25
C ARG A 33 25.56 0.41 9.53
N GLU A 34 26.67 0.99 9.08
CA GLU A 34 26.99 2.42 9.17
C GLU A 34 26.04 3.31 8.35
N ASP A 35 25.42 2.77 7.30
CA ASP A 35 24.49 3.49 6.42
C ASP A 35 23.02 3.34 6.87
N MET A 36 22.74 2.46 7.85
CA MET A 36 21.39 2.20 8.33
C MET A 36 20.87 3.36 9.19
N THR A 37 19.60 3.72 8.96
CA THR A 37 18.88 4.66 9.81
C THR A 37 18.65 4.09 11.22
N GLN A 38 18.41 4.96 12.21
CA GLN A 38 18.02 4.52 13.56
C GLN A 38 16.77 3.63 13.55
N MET A 39 15.85 3.91 12.63
CA MET A 39 14.63 3.13 12.46
C MET A 39 14.94 1.72 11.94
N GLU A 40 15.82 1.60 10.94
CA GLU A 40 16.26 0.29 10.44
C GLU A 40 17.04 -0.50 11.48
N LEU A 41 17.89 0.16 12.28
CA LEU A 41 18.63 -0.49 13.37
C LEU A 41 17.69 -1.00 14.48
N ALA A 42 16.59 -0.31 14.72
CA ALA A 42 15.57 -0.69 15.70
C ALA A 42 14.50 -1.64 15.14
N ALA A 43 14.59 -2.06 13.87
CA ALA A 43 13.45 -2.62 13.16
C ALA A 43 12.89 -3.93 13.72
N ASN A 44 13.71 -4.66 14.46
CA ASN A 44 13.31 -5.90 15.11
C ASN A 44 12.09 -5.74 16.02
N ILE A 45 11.88 -4.55 16.61
CA ILE A 45 10.73 -4.29 17.49
C ILE A 45 9.38 -4.46 16.78
N TRP A 46 9.33 -4.26 15.46
CA TRP A 46 8.09 -4.39 14.67
C TRP A 46 7.89 -5.80 14.15
N TYR A 47 8.92 -6.64 14.13
CA TYR A 47 8.85 -8.00 13.61
C TYR A 47 8.59 -9.04 14.68
N ASP A 48 9.06 -8.78 15.90
CA ASP A 48 8.90 -9.71 17.03
C ASP A 48 7.69 -9.40 17.91
N SER A 49 7.11 -8.21 17.79
CA SER A 49 5.87 -7.87 18.49
C SER A 49 4.67 -8.20 17.59
N PRO A 50 3.68 -9.00 18.05
CA PRO A 50 2.38 -8.98 17.39
C PRO A 50 1.91 -7.53 17.40
N ASP A 51 1.50 -6.98 16.25
CA ASP A 51 0.98 -5.61 16.16
C ASP A 51 -0.17 -5.49 17.17
N THR A 52 0.14 -4.94 18.35
CA THR A 52 -0.83 -4.79 19.42
C THR A 52 -1.79 -3.71 18.99
N ASP A 53 -2.95 -4.13 18.50
CA ASP A 53 -4.21 -3.39 18.44
C ASP A 53 -4.08 -1.87 18.44
N PHE A 54 -3.38 -1.33 17.42
CA PHE A 54 -3.47 0.09 17.10
C PHE A 54 -4.87 0.34 16.56
N THR A 55 -5.78 0.55 17.50
CA THR A 55 -7.17 0.79 17.24
C THR A 55 -7.44 2.24 17.53
N TYR A 56 -8.02 2.91 16.55
CA TYR A 56 -8.48 4.27 16.73
C TYR A 56 -9.59 4.28 17.78
N ASP A 57 -9.53 5.20 18.73
CA ASP A 57 -10.51 5.28 19.82
C ASP A 57 -11.89 5.67 19.25
N PRO A 58 -12.92 4.82 19.39
CA PRO A 58 -14.25 5.07 18.85
C PRO A 58 -14.96 6.27 19.47
N ARG A 59 -14.46 6.81 20.58
CA ARG A 59 -15.03 7.96 21.29
C ARG A 59 -14.45 9.30 20.83
N GLN A 60 -13.41 9.29 19.99
CA GLN A 60 -12.82 10.51 19.48
C GLN A 60 -13.78 11.25 18.55
N ASP A 61 -13.82 12.58 18.67
CA ASP A 61 -14.43 13.41 17.64
C ASP A 61 -13.63 13.31 16.33
N ASN A 62 -14.23 13.76 15.22
CA ASN A 62 -13.62 13.64 13.89
C ASN A 62 -12.26 14.37 13.78
N PHE A 63 -12.06 15.48 14.53
CA PHE A 63 -10.83 16.25 14.48
C PHE A 63 -9.67 15.51 15.18
N ARG A 64 -9.93 14.95 16.36
CA ARG A 64 -8.98 14.12 17.10
C ARG A 64 -8.68 12.82 16.39
N LEU A 65 -9.69 12.21 15.77
CA LEU A 65 -9.52 11.02 14.96
C LEU A 65 -8.61 11.30 13.76
N ARG A 66 -8.86 12.39 13.03
CA ARG A 66 -8.02 12.83 11.90
C ARG A 66 -6.56 13.01 12.33
N THR A 67 -6.34 13.70 13.45
CA THR A 67 -4.99 13.96 13.97
C THR A 67 -4.29 12.67 14.37
N SER A 68 -5.00 11.78 15.06
CA SER A 68 -4.50 10.45 15.43
C SER A 68 -4.18 9.61 14.19
N TYR A 69 -5.06 9.62 13.18
CA TYR A 69 -4.87 8.94 11.91
C TYR A 69 -3.59 9.38 11.20
N ILE A 70 -3.41 10.68 11.01
CA ILE A 70 -2.21 11.20 10.35
C ILE A 70 -0.95 10.78 11.12
N SER A 71 -0.95 10.95 12.45
CA SER A 71 0.20 10.58 13.28
C SER A 71 0.53 9.09 13.20
N ILE A 72 -0.48 8.22 13.26
CA ILE A 72 -0.31 6.77 13.23
C ILE A 72 0.16 6.32 11.84
N VAL A 73 -0.47 6.82 10.78
CA VAL A 73 -0.13 6.45 9.40
C VAL A 73 1.26 6.95 9.02
N THR A 74 1.64 8.17 9.39
CA THR A 74 3.02 8.65 9.16
C THR A 74 4.04 7.77 9.90
N GLY A 75 3.76 7.38 11.15
CA GLY A 75 4.62 6.46 11.89
C GLY A 75 4.68 5.06 11.28
N LEU A 76 3.57 4.55 10.76
CA LEU A 76 3.49 3.28 10.04
C LEU A 76 4.31 3.33 8.75
N LEU A 77 4.09 4.35 7.91
CA LEU A 77 4.75 4.50 6.61
C LEU A 77 6.24 4.85 6.73
N ALA A 78 6.68 5.29 7.91
CA ALA A 78 8.09 5.41 8.21
C ALA A 78 8.78 4.04 8.30
N ARG A 79 8.10 2.98 8.77
CA ARG A 79 8.72 1.64 8.97
C ARG A 79 9.39 1.12 7.69
N PRO A 80 10.53 0.40 7.78
CA PRO A 80 11.30 0.00 6.60
C PRO A 80 10.51 -0.82 5.57
N HIS A 81 9.67 -1.75 6.01
CA HIS A 81 8.86 -2.63 5.17
C HIS A 81 7.56 -1.99 4.68
N ALA A 82 7.18 -0.82 5.20
CA ALA A 82 5.98 -0.11 4.74
C ALA A 82 6.05 0.28 3.25
N ARG A 83 7.25 0.22 2.65
CA ARG A 83 7.44 0.30 1.21
C ARG A 83 6.60 -0.73 0.44
N ALA A 84 6.29 -1.87 1.03
CA ALA A 84 5.42 -2.89 0.43
C ALA A 84 4.00 -2.36 0.12
N PHE A 85 3.51 -1.34 0.84
CA PHE A 85 2.22 -0.72 0.52
C PHE A 85 2.18 -0.10 -0.88
N ILE A 86 3.31 0.35 -1.42
CA ILE A 86 3.39 0.86 -2.79
C ILE A 86 2.99 -0.22 -3.80
N PHE A 87 3.29 -1.48 -3.51
CA PHE A 87 3.08 -2.61 -4.42
C PHE A 87 1.71 -3.31 -4.22
N ARG A 88 0.99 -3.02 -3.12
CA ARG A 88 -0.32 -3.64 -2.81
C ARG A 88 -1.45 -3.23 -3.76
N GLY A 89 -1.26 -2.16 -4.52
CA GLY A 89 -2.25 -1.61 -5.43
C GLY A 89 -3.43 -0.91 -4.75
N GLY A 90 -4.31 -0.34 -5.58
CA GLY A 90 -5.55 0.32 -5.22
C GLY A 90 -5.39 1.38 -4.13
N ILE A 91 -6.35 1.36 -3.19
CA ILE A 91 -6.42 2.31 -2.09
C ILE A 91 -5.19 2.27 -1.17
N TYR A 92 -4.55 1.10 -1.02
CA TYR A 92 -3.35 0.99 -0.18
C TYR A 92 -2.19 1.81 -0.75
N THR A 93 -1.86 1.60 -2.04
CA THR A 93 -0.83 2.37 -2.73
C THR A 93 -1.18 3.85 -2.75
N ARG A 94 -2.45 4.20 -3.01
CA ARG A 94 -2.86 5.62 -3.05
C ARG A 94 -2.71 6.32 -1.70
N LEU A 95 -3.13 5.68 -0.61
CA LEU A 95 -2.97 6.22 0.75
C LEU A 95 -1.50 6.30 1.15
N ALA A 96 -0.72 5.27 0.83
CA ALA A 96 0.71 5.24 1.11
C ALA A 96 1.44 6.40 0.41
N ARG A 97 1.10 6.69 -0.85
CA ARG A 97 1.63 7.85 -1.57
C ARG A 97 1.18 9.18 -0.97
N GLU A 98 -0.09 9.28 -0.56
CA GLU A 98 -0.65 10.49 0.05
C GLU A 98 0.06 10.88 1.35
N PHE A 99 0.28 9.92 2.24
CA PHE A 99 0.74 10.18 3.60
C PHE A 99 2.23 9.86 3.82
N GLY A 100 2.83 9.06 2.94
CA GLY A 100 4.26 8.72 2.97
C GLY A 100 5.12 9.62 2.09
N GLY A 101 4.52 10.28 1.10
CA GLY A 101 5.21 11.17 0.16
C GLY A 101 6.28 10.49 -0.69
N ASP A 102 7.11 11.31 -1.36
CA ASP A 102 8.09 10.84 -2.33
C ASP A 102 9.20 9.97 -1.71
N ASN A 103 9.51 10.20 -0.43
CA ASN A 103 10.49 9.39 0.30
C ASN A 103 10.07 7.91 0.34
N LEU A 104 8.79 7.62 0.59
CA LEU A 104 8.31 6.24 0.59
C LEU A 104 8.46 5.60 -0.78
N LEU A 105 8.18 6.35 -1.85
CA LEU A 105 8.31 5.87 -3.22
C LEU A 105 9.77 5.57 -3.55
N GLN A 106 10.68 6.50 -3.26
CA GLN A 106 12.13 6.31 -3.45
C GLN A 106 12.63 5.06 -2.70
N ARG A 107 12.20 4.85 -1.45
CA ARG A 107 12.56 3.65 -0.67
C ARG A 107 12.00 2.36 -1.26
N ALA A 108 10.78 2.37 -1.79
CA ALA A 108 10.20 1.21 -2.48
C ALA A 108 11.04 0.78 -3.68
N PHE A 109 11.57 1.75 -4.42
CA PHE A 109 12.36 1.50 -5.61
C PHE A 109 13.87 1.38 -5.35
N ALA A 110 14.35 1.71 -4.17
CA ALA A 110 15.70 1.38 -3.71
C ALA A 110 15.89 -0.12 -3.46
N GLY A 111 14.87 -0.95 -3.64
CA GLY A 111 14.94 -2.40 -3.48
C GLY A 111 14.43 -2.90 -2.12
N PRO A 112 14.79 -4.12 -1.70
CA PRO A 112 14.23 -4.77 -0.52
C PRO A 112 14.60 -4.05 0.78
N SER A 113 13.70 -4.04 1.76
CA SER A 113 13.98 -3.44 3.07
C SER A 113 14.82 -4.35 3.97
N VAL A 114 15.27 -3.80 5.11
CA VAL A 114 15.96 -4.56 6.16
C VAL A 114 15.12 -5.68 6.75
N GLN A 115 13.78 -5.65 6.62
CA GLN A 115 12.91 -6.78 6.97
C GLN A 115 13.35 -8.05 6.24
N VAL A 116 13.59 -7.92 4.94
CA VAL A 116 14.05 -8.99 4.07
C VAL A 116 15.55 -9.17 4.22
N THR A 117 16.35 -8.12 4.01
CA THR A 117 17.81 -8.25 3.83
C THR A 117 18.60 -8.48 5.11
N TRP A 118 18.10 -8.02 6.26
CA TRP A 118 18.78 -8.15 7.54
C TRP A 118 18.08 -9.14 8.48
N HIS A 119 16.75 -9.07 8.55
CA HIS A 119 15.96 -9.86 9.50
C HIS A 119 15.42 -11.17 8.91
N ILE A 120 15.39 -11.32 7.58
CA ILE A 120 14.87 -12.53 6.90
C ILE A 120 13.42 -12.84 7.33
N ARG A 121 12.60 -11.79 7.48
CA ARG A 121 11.21 -11.84 7.97
C ARG A 121 10.16 -11.49 6.90
N GLY A 122 10.56 -11.41 5.63
CA GLY A 122 9.66 -11.12 4.52
C GLY A 122 8.69 -12.26 4.20
N ARG A 123 7.84 -12.07 3.20
CA ARG A 123 6.98 -13.12 2.65
C ARG A 123 7.79 -13.98 1.69
N VAL A 124 7.70 -15.30 1.85
CA VAL A 124 8.34 -16.28 0.96
C VAL A 124 7.32 -16.81 -0.05
N SER A 125 7.73 -16.91 -1.30
CA SER A 125 6.96 -17.49 -2.40
C SER A 125 7.74 -18.69 -2.98
N HIS A 126 7.06 -19.82 -3.14
CA HIS A 126 7.64 -21.12 -3.55
C HIS A 126 7.18 -21.56 -4.95
N ALA A 127 6.64 -20.67 -5.78
CA ALA A 127 5.97 -21.06 -7.02
C ALA A 127 6.93 -21.70 -8.04
N ASN A 128 8.03 -21.01 -8.37
CA ASN A 128 9.03 -21.45 -9.36
C ASN A 128 10.44 -21.56 -8.75
N SER A 129 10.77 -20.63 -7.86
CA SER A 129 11.98 -20.59 -7.05
C SER A 129 11.67 -19.89 -5.73
N ASP A 130 12.43 -20.20 -4.69
CA ASP A 130 12.29 -19.55 -3.40
C ASP A 130 12.66 -18.07 -3.54
N THR A 131 11.64 -17.23 -3.49
CA THR A 131 11.77 -15.77 -3.58
C THR A 131 11.18 -15.11 -2.34
N MET A 132 11.71 -13.94 -1.98
CA MET A 132 11.28 -13.17 -0.82
C MET A 132 10.98 -11.72 -1.21
N ASP A 133 9.96 -11.15 -0.58
CA ASP A 133 9.63 -9.73 -0.65
C ASP A 133 9.20 -9.15 0.71
N ASP A 134 9.20 -7.82 0.78
CA ASP A 134 8.70 -7.12 1.96
C ASP A 134 7.22 -7.42 2.17
N ALA A 135 6.82 -7.61 3.43
CA ALA A 135 5.48 -7.96 3.82
C ALA A 135 4.95 -6.98 4.86
N VAL A 136 3.73 -6.51 4.64
CA VAL A 136 2.93 -5.78 5.64
C VAL A 136 1.91 -6.73 6.25
N SER A 137 1.68 -6.58 7.55
CA SER A 137 0.71 -7.40 8.27
C SER A 137 -0.73 -6.93 7.99
N GLU A 138 -1.71 -7.81 8.20
CA GLU A 138 -3.13 -7.42 8.12
C GLU A 138 -3.50 -6.31 9.14
N PRO A 139 -3.01 -6.32 10.39
CA PRO A 139 -3.13 -5.17 11.29
C PRO A 139 -2.60 -3.86 10.72
N GLU A 140 -1.45 -3.86 10.06
CA GLU A 140 -0.89 -2.66 9.43
C GLU A 140 -1.78 -2.15 8.29
N GLU A 141 -2.35 -3.06 7.49
CA GLU A 141 -3.35 -2.69 6.49
C GLU A 141 -4.57 -2.03 7.13
N TRP A 142 -5.05 -2.56 8.24
CA TRP A 142 -6.17 -1.96 8.98
C TRP A 142 -5.84 -0.59 9.55
N MET A 143 -4.60 -0.40 10.02
CA MET A 143 -4.11 0.90 10.50
C MET A 143 -4.12 1.94 9.37
N LEU A 144 -3.63 1.56 8.18
CA LEU A 144 -3.61 2.42 7.00
C LEU A 144 -5.03 2.81 6.54
N LEU A 145 -6.00 1.88 6.63
CA LEU A 145 -7.41 2.15 6.30
C LEU A 145 -8.18 2.89 7.40
N GLY A 146 -7.56 3.16 8.55
CA GLY A 146 -8.21 3.89 9.63
C GLY A 146 -9.28 3.07 10.36
N ARG A 147 -9.04 1.77 10.62
CA ARG A 147 -10.01 0.88 11.29
C ARG A 147 -10.25 1.27 12.75
N VAL A 148 -11.46 1.74 13.03
CA VAL A 148 -11.97 1.91 14.40
C VAL A 148 -12.66 0.61 14.82
N LYS A 149 -12.11 -0.07 15.82
CA LYS A 149 -12.79 -1.22 16.42
C LYS A 149 -14.03 -0.76 17.16
N SER A 150 -15.09 -1.55 16.99
CA SER A 150 -16.31 -1.34 17.75
C SER A 150 -16.11 -1.67 19.23
N ALA A 151 -16.48 -0.74 20.11
CA ALA A 151 -16.51 -0.99 21.55
C ALA A 151 -17.75 -1.83 21.92
N GLY A 152 -17.78 -3.13 21.58
CA GLY A 152 -18.82 -4.04 22.04
C GLY A 152 -19.04 -5.31 21.18
N LYS A 153 -19.87 -6.23 21.70
CA LYS A 153 -20.19 -7.55 21.09
C LYS A 153 -21.08 -7.51 19.83
N ARG A 154 -21.65 -6.36 19.46
CA ARG A 154 -22.76 -6.27 18.46
C ARG A 154 -22.57 -5.25 17.36
N THR A 155 -21.42 -4.60 17.29
CA THR A 155 -21.26 -3.43 16.46
C THR A 155 -20.10 -3.71 15.50
N SER A 156 -20.34 -3.57 14.20
CA SER A 156 -19.34 -3.86 13.16
C SER A 156 -18.19 -2.86 13.23
N ASP A 157 -17.02 -3.25 12.75
CA ASP A 157 -15.89 -2.32 12.61
C ASP A 157 -16.24 -1.19 11.67
N ARG A 158 -15.59 -0.05 11.91
CA ARG A 158 -15.74 1.13 11.08
C ARG A 158 -14.39 1.48 10.46
N TRP A 159 -14.43 2.05 9.28
CA TRP A 159 -13.25 2.31 8.47
C TRP A 159 -13.31 3.74 7.97
N LEU A 160 -12.21 4.47 8.12
CA LEU A 160 -12.07 5.82 7.60
C LEU A 160 -11.93 5.84 6.07
N TRP A 161 -11.35 4.78 5.51
CA TRP A 161 -11.24 4.54 4.07
C TRP A 161 -11.86 3.19 3.73
N PRO A 162 -12.48 3.01 2.54
CA PRO A 162 -13.03 1.72 2.17
C PRO A 162 -11.90 0.71 1.95
N SER A 163 -12.13 -0.55 2.33
CA SER A 163 -11.17 -1.61 2.05
C SER A 163 -11.15 -1.95 0.55
N PRO A 164 -10.07 -2.59 0.02
CA PRO A 164 -10.05 -3.06 -1.36
C PRO A 164 -11.22 -3.99 -1.70
N LYS A 165 -11.68 -4.80 -0.73
CA LYS A 165 -12.87 -5.64 -0.87
C LYS A 165 -14.12 -4.79 -1.11
N MET A 166 -14.34 -3.74 -0.30
CA MET A 166 -15.48 -2.84 -0.48
C MET A 166 -15.44 -2.13 -1.83
N MET A 167 -14.25 -1.70 -2.28
CA MET A 167 -14.10 -1.07 -3.60
C MET A 167 -14.42 -2.04 -4.74
N ARG A 168 -13.93 -3.29 -4.70
CA ARG A 168 -14.29 -4.31 -5.70
C ARG A 168 -15.79 -4.59 -5.72
N ASP A 169 -16.38 -4.76 -4.54
CA ASP A 169 -17.79 -5.17 -4.42
C ASP A 169 -18.77 -4.03 -4.76
N TYR A 170 -18.42 -2.76 -4.48
CA TYR A 170 -19.36 -1.63 -4.52
C TYR A 170 -18.99 -0.50 -5.48
N TRP A 171 -17.75 -0.44 -5.98
CA TRP A 171 -17.28 0.54 -6.96
C TRP A 171 -16.95 -0.10 -8.32
N MET A 172 -17.09 -1.44 -8.43
CA MET A 172 -16.65 -2.22 -9.61
C MET A 172 -15.17 -2.00 -9.96
N TRP A 173 -14.34 -1.75 -8.94
CA TRP A 173 -12.90 -1.59 -9.13
C TRP A 173 -12.29 -2.86 -9.74
N ASN A 174 -11.60 -2.71 -10.88
CA ASN A 174 -11.04 -3.80 -11.69
C ASN A 174 -9.52 -3.98 -11.51
N GLY A 175 -8.94 -3.33 -10.49
CA GLY A 175 -7.50 -3.36 -10.23
C GLY A 175 -6.72 -2.16 -10.78
N GLU A 176 -7.34 -1.29 -11.59
CA GLU A 176 -6.73 -0.04 -12.07
C GLU A 176 -7.26 1.16 -11.29
N TRP A 177 -6.37 2.06 -10.89
CA TRP A 177 -6.76 3.37 -10.37
C TRP A 177 -6.92 4.36 -11.53
N ASP A 178 -8.15 4.55 -11.97
CA ASP A 178 -8.51 5.44 -13.07
C ASP A 178 -8.82 6.87 -12.60
N ASP A 179 -9.05 7.77 -13.55
CA ASP A 179 -9.35 9.18 -13.26
C ASP A 179 -10.64 9.36 -12.44
N ASN A 180 -11.62 8.47 -12.60
CA ASN A 180 -12.84 8.53 -11.80
C ASN A 180 -12.57 8.21 -10.33
N THR A 181 -11.79 7.15 -10.10
CA THR A 181 -11.38 6.72 -8.77
C THR A 181 -10.51 7.80 -8.11
N GLU A 182 -9.59 8.42 -8.85
CA GLU A 182 -8.81 9.55 -8.35
C GLU A 182 -9.68 10.76 -8.01
N ARG A 183 -10.63 11.14 -8.88
CA ARG A 183 -11.57 12.25 -8.60
C ARG A 183 -12.39 11.99 -7.33
N TRP A 184 -12.89 10.76 -7.15
CA TRP A 184 -13.60 10.38 -5.95
C TRP A 184 -12.71 10.48 -4.71
N PHE A 185 -11.50 9.92 -4.78
CA PHE A 185 -10.55 9.93 -3.68
C PHE A 185 -10.20 11.36 -3.26
N GLN A 186 -9.89 12.25 -4.21
CA GLN A 186 -9.57 13.65 -3.93
C GLN A 186 -10.73 14.40 -3.25
N ARG A 187 -11.97 14.16 -3.68
CA ARG A 187 -13.15 14.72 -3.00
C ARG A 187 -13.23 14.21 -1.55
N TYR A 188 -13.14 12.90 -1.35
CA TYR A 188 -13.24 12.31 -0.01
C TYR A 188 -12.08 12.76 0.90
N LEU A 189 -10.87 12.86 0.35
CA LEU A 189 -9.69 13.37 1.03
C LEU A 189 -9.87 14.82 1.49
N GLU A 190 -10.53 15.66 0.69
CA GLU A 190 -10.84 17.03 1.10
C GLU A 190 -11.84 17.06 2.26
N HIS A 191 -12.87 16.21 2.22
CA HIS A 191 -13.77 16.02 3.37
C HIS A 191 -13.01 15.57 4.63
N PHE A 192 -12.06 14.65 4.47
CA PHE A 192 -11.20 14.21 5.56
C PHE A 192 -10.33 15.35 6.10
N ARG A 193 -9.67 16.12 5.22
CA ARG A 193 -8.82 17.27 5.61
C ARG A 193 -9.59 18.32 6.38
N GLN A 194 -10.85 18.54 6.05
CA GLN A 194 -11.75 19.49 6.72
C GLN A 194 -12.40 18.94 8.00
N GLY A 195 -12.06 17.71 8.43
CA GLY A 195 -12.65 17.08 9.62
C GLY A 195 -14.13 16.66 9.44
N ARG A 196 -14.60 16.59 8.19
CA ARG A 196 -15.97 16.20 7.83
C ARG A 196 -16.10 14.71 7.53
N ALA A 197 -15.00 13.98 7.36
CA ALA A 197 -15.03 12.52 7.23
C ALA A 197 -15.23 11.85 8.60
N TRP A 198 -15.96 10.73 8.60
CA TRP A 198 -16.12 9.87 9.77
C TRP A 198 -16.05 8.40 9.35
N PRO A 199 -15.56 7.51 10.22
CA PRO A 199 -15.49 6.08 9.98
C PRO A 199 -16.87 5.49 9.73
N LYS A 200 -16.99 4.72 8.64
CA LYS A 200 -18.23 4.08 8.21
C LYS A 200 -18.16 2.58 8.42
N THR A 201 -19.29 1.96 8.76
CA THR A 201 -19.42 0.51 8.67
C THR A 201 -19.39 0.05 7.21
N ASP A 202 -19.20 -1.25 6.98
CA ASP A 202 -19.26 -1.84 5.63
C ASP A 202 -20.56 -1.47 4.88
N GLY A 203 -21.72 -1.58 5.53
CA GLY A 203 -23.01 -1.21 4.94
C GLY A 203 -23.14 0.29 4.63
N GLN A 204 -22.53 1.16 5.44
CA GLN A 204 -22.50 2.59 5.17
C GLN A 204 -21.54 2.93 4.02
N TRP A 205 -20.41 2.23 3.90
CA TRP A 205 -19.52 2.34 2.74
C TRP A 205 -20.20 1.89 1.46
N ARG A 206 -20.96 0.78 1.51
CA ARG A 206 -21.76 0.30 0.38
C ARG A 206 -22.71 1.38 -0.13
N GLN A 207 -23.52 1.95 0.76
CA GLN A 207 -24.47 3.00 0.39
C GLN A 207 -23.76 4.24 -0.17
N TYR A 208 -22.65 4.64 0.45
CA TYR A 208 -21.88 5.80 0.02
C TYR A 208 -21.26 5.60 -1.36
N LEU A 209 -20.55 4.49 -1.57
CA LEU A 209 -19.87 4.20 -2.84
C LEU A 209 -20.86 4.00 -3.99
N GLN A 210 -22.01 3.36 -3.74
CA GLN A 210 -23.06 3.20 -4.76
C GLN A 210 -23.65 4.54 -5.19
N HIS A 211 -23.77 5.51 -4.28
CA HIS A 211 -24.24 6.85 -4.61
C HIS A 211 -23.20 7.68 -5.38
N GLU A 212 -21.91 7.47 -5.06
CA GLU A 212 -20.79 8.18 -5.66
C GLU A 212 -20.33 7.59 -7.01
N GLN A 213 -20.90 6.44 -7.43
CA GLN A 213 -20.46 5.76 -8.66
C GLN A 213 -20.51 6.73 -9.86
N PRO A 214 -19.40 6.86 -10.61
CA PRO A 214 -19.37 7.71 -11.78
C PRO A 214 -20.31 7.16 -12.86
N THR A 215 -20.83 8.04 -13.71
CA THR A 215 -21.41 7.62 -14.98
C THR A 215 -20.38 6.80 -15.76
N PRO A 216 -20.78 5.72 -16.46
CA PRO A 216 -19.84 4.85 -17.16
C PRO A 216 -18.98 5.67 -18.13
N TYR A 217 -17.69 5.79 -17.81
CA TYR A 217 -16.69 6.41 -18.67
C TYR A 217 -15.87 5.29 -19.32
N PRO A 218 -15.46 5.43 -20.59
CA PRO A 218 -14.53 4.47 -21.18
C PRO A 218 -13.27 4.38 -20.32
N LEU A 219 -12.88 3.16 -19.98
CA LEU A 219 -11.67 2.89 -19.21
C LEU A 219 -10.45 3.47 -19.96
N PRO A 220 -9.52 4.16 -19.27
CA PRO A 220 -8.40 4.83 -19.90
C PRO A 220 -7.40 3.86 -20.58
N LEU A 221 -7.35 2.59 -20.15
CA LEU A 221 -6.73 1.50 -20.89
C LEU A 221 -7.81 0.59 -21.48
N SER A 222 -7.65 0.19 -22.74
CA SER A 222 -8.46 -0.92 -23.26
C SER A 222 -8.20 -2.16 -22.41
N THR A 223 -9.20 -3.04 -22.27
CA THR A 223 -9.04 -4.31 -21.54
C THR A 223 -7.82 -5.09 -22.06
N ALA A 224 -7.52 -5.00 -23.36
CA ALA A 224 -6.34 -5.59 -23.98
C ALA A 224 -5.03 -4.91 -23.53
N GLY A 225 -4.98 -3.58 -23.44
CA GLY A 225 -3.82 -2.85 -22.92
C GLY A 225 -3.55 -3.11 -21.44
N TRP A 226 -4.61 -3.36 -20.66
CA TRP A 226 -4.46 -3.81 -19.27
C TRP A 226 -3.94 -5.26 -19.24
N MET A 227 -4.55 -6.21 -19.95
CA MET A 227 -4.04 -7.59 -19.97
C MET A 227 -2.56 -7.67 -20.40
N ASP A 228 -2.15 -6.92 -21.42
CA ASP A 228 -0.75 -6.81 -21.86
C ASP A 228 0.18 -6.25 -20.78
N LEU A 229 -0.23 -5.20 -20.07
CA LEU A 229 0.56 -4.63 -18.97
C LEU A 229 0.66 -5.60 -17.77
N LYS A 230 -0.44 -6.31 -17.44
CA LYS A 230 -0.47 -7.31 -16.37
C LYS A 230 0.45 -8.49 -16.70
N GLU A 231 0.33 -9.02 -17.91
CA GLU A 231 1.15 -10.11 -18.41
C GLU A 231 2.63 -9.75 -18.36
N LYS A 232 2.99 -8.52 -18.74
CA LYS A 232 4.36 -8.00 -18.62
C LYS A 232 4.83 -7.85 -17.18
N LEU A 233 3.98 -7.41 -16.25
CA LEU A 233 4.34 -7.35 -14.83
C LEU A 233 4.56 -8.75 -14.23
N ASP A 234 3.75 -9.73 -14.65
CA ASP A 234 3.77 -11.09 -14.09
C ASP A 234 4.89 -11.97 -14.67
N HIS A 235 5.39 -11.69 -15.88
CA HIS A 235 6.34 -12.56 -16.61
C HIS A 235 7.71 -11.94 -16.90
N HIS A 236 8.06 -10.80 -16.31
CA HIS A 236 9.35 -10.18 -16.56
C HIS A 236 10.45 -10.65 -15.59
N ASP A 237 11.22 -11.64 -16.04
CA ASP A 237 12.47 -12.07 -15.38
C ASP A 237 13.64 -11.20 -15.86
N THR A 238 13.80 -10.01 -15.29
CA THR A 238 15.02 -9.22 -15.51
C THR A 238 16.09 -9.65 -14.51
N PRO A 239 17.33 -9.94 -14.95
CA PRO A 239 18.43 -10.22 -14.01
C PRO A 239 18.69 -8.97 -13.15
N TRP A 240 18.33 -9.09 -11.88
CA TRP A 240 18.29 -8.03 -10.87
C TRP A 240 19.54 -8.01 -9.98
N LYS A 241 20.65 -8.57 -10.48
CA LYS A 241 21.86 -8.75 -9.67
C LYS A 241 22.57 -7.40 -9.52
N ASP A 242 22.69 -6.95 -8.27
CA ASP A 242 23.43 -5.75 -7.86
C ASP A 242 22.88 -4.41 -8.44
N LYS A 243 21.60 -4.35 -8.80
CA LYS A 243 20.91 -3.13 -9.26
C LYS A 243 19.71 -2.80 -8.39
N HIS A 244 19.50 -1.53 -8.06
CA HIS A 244 18.27 -1.02 -7.47
C HIS A 244 17.18 -0.83 -8.55
N VAL A 245 15.89 -0.78 -8.18
CA VAL A 245 14.83 -0.49 -9.18
C VAL A 245 15.03 0.92 -9.75
N VAL A 246 15.53 1.86 -8.93
CA VAL A 246 15.89 3.21 -9.40
C VAL A 246 17.02 3.22 -10.44
N ASP A 247 17.87 2.20 -10.49
CA ASP A 247 18.90 2.07 -11.53
C ASP A 247 18.33 1.54 -12.85
N ILE A 248 17.05 1.18 -12.83
CA ILE A 248 16.29 0.63 -13.96
C ILE A 248 15.14 1.58 -14.34
N VAL A 249 14.65 2.41 -13.42
CA VAL A 249 13.50 3.30 -13.58
C VAL A 249 13.84 4.70 -13.11
N GLU A 250 13.88 5.67 -14.02
CA GLU A 250 13.79 7.09 -13.65
C GLU A 250 12.37 7.37 -13.14
N ILE A 251 12.27 7.71 -11.85
CA ILE A 251 11.02 8.08 -11.19
C ILE A 251 11.03 9.59 -11.05
N VAL A 252 10.07 10.24 -11.73
CA VAL A 252 9.83 11.69 -11.69
C VAL A 252 9.18 12.06 -10.36
#